data_AF-A0A1M3MB20-F1
#
_entry.id   AF-A0A1M3MB20-F1
#
_cell.length_a   1.000
_cell.length_b   1.000
_cell.length_c   1.000
_cell.angle_alpha   90.00
_cell.angle_beta   90.00
_cell.angle_gamma   90.00
#
_symmetry.space_group_name_H-M   'P 1'
#
loop_
_entity.id
_entity.type
_entity.pdbx_description
1 polymer ?
#
loop_
_entity_poly.entity_id
_entity_poly.type
_entity_poly.pdbx_seq_one_letter_code
_entity_poly.pdbx_strand_id
1 'polypeptide(L)'
;MLYVDKFTQSDLAPFDVRYTNIQQNTDIATKGLKTGQIVRTADATEMTNIEQSVLTALYYDERGRVVQTRGNNRMGGYDYDFFQYSFTGNVLRHRHVHKSSYIASALTEEYGFTYDAAQRLVTTTHKINTQREIILSVNSTVTGVRTPTVNVQNSDGSITPTKLTTFEMKVDDKATQLFEFMANPSRTTNVEWSHAKVGTESSGHNIVGTSHSQSSTAVGHYLRVTGYTLREVNHNHPSGVGRPSGGDLRGAELYHGRNRNTILNIYTYPSQYFRYNQNGLITP
;
A
#
# COMPACT_ATOMS: atom_id res chain seq x y z
N MET A 1 16.70 37.18 18.33
CA MET A 1 17.79 36.25 18.74
C MET A 1 17.50 34.92 18.07
N LEU A 2 18.30 34.50 17.10
CA LEU A 2 18.11 33.21 16.41
C LEU A 2 18.58 32.10 17.34
N TYR A 3 17.64 31.45 18.01
CA TYR A 3 17.93 30.30 18.87
C TYR A 3 18.11 29.08 17.97
N VAL A 4 19.37 28.69 17.73
CA VAL A 4 19.68 27.37 17.19
C VAL A 4 20.01 26.52 18.41
N ASP A 5 19.07 25.66 18.81
CA ASP A 5 19.22 24.76 19.95
C ASP A 5 20.54 23.98 19.89
N LYS A 6 21.19 23.84 21.05
CA LYS A 6 22.30 22.89 21.23
C LYS A 6 21.72 21.48 21.34
N PHE A 7 22.17 20.58 20.47
CA PHE A 7 21.73 19.18 20.45
C PHE A 7 22.56 18.28 21.35
N THR A 8 21.92 17.25 21.92
CA THR A 8 22.59 16.03 22.37
C THR A 8 22.18 14.84 21.49
N GLN A 9 23.11 13.92 21.22
CA GLN A 9 22.92 12.79 20.30
C GLN A 9 21.81 11.81 20.75
N SER A 10 21.47 11.79 22.05
CA SER A 10 20.40 10.97 22.62
C SER A 10 18.99 11.38 22.19
N ASP A 11 18.78 12.66 21.83
CA ASP A 11 17.46 13.18 21.48
C ASP A 11 17.03 12.79 20.05
N LEU A 12 17.96 12.23 19.28
CA LEU A 12 17.79 11.95 17.86
C LEU A 12 17.53 10.48 17.57
N ALA A 13 17.89 9.53 18.45
CA ALA A 13 17.59 8.13 18.20
C ALA A 13 16.06 7.93 18.10
N PRO A 14 15.53 7.25 17.07
CA PRO A 14 16.21 6.46 16.03
C PRO A 14 16.48 7.16 14.67
N PHE A 15 16.35 8.48 14.57
CA PHE A 15 16.51 9.27 13.35
C PHE A 15 17.97 9.50 12.96
N ASP A 16 18.19 9.81 11.68
CA ASP A 16 19.52 10.07 11.17
C ASP A 16 20.05 11.41 11.72
N VAL A 17 21.36 11.44 11.95
CA VAL A 17 22.06 12.62 12.48
C VAL A 17 22.63 13.47 11.36
N ARG A 18 22.70 14.78 11.58
CA ARG A 18 23.39 15.72 10.69
C ARG A 18 24.84 15.27 10.50
N TYR A 19 25.28 15.21 9.26
CA TYR A 19 26.69 15.09 8.91
C TYR A 19 27.43 16.40 9.18
N THR A 20 28.55 16.31 9.88
CA THR A 20 29.43 17.44 10.16
C THR A 20 30.80 17.14 9.59
N ASN A 21 31.37 18.09 8.86
CA ASN A 21 32.72 17.99 8.31
C ASN A 21 33.43 19.31 8.58
N ILE A 22 34.05 19.38 9.76
CA ILE A 22 34.69 20.60 10.22
C ILE A 22 36.14 20.61 9.72
N GLN A 23 36.44 21.53 8.81
CA GLN A 23 37.81 21.86 8.42
C GLN A 23 38.13 23.27 8.86
N GLN A 24 39.23 23.46 9.60
CA GLN A 24 39.64 24.78 10.11
C GLN A 24 38.50 25.56 10.80
N ASN A 25 37.76 24.89 11.69
CA ASN A 25 36.58 25.43 12.40
C ASN A 25 35.39 25.84 11.50
N THR A 26 35.39 25.45 10.23
CA THR A 26 34.28 25.69 9.29
C THR A 26 33.64 24.36 8.93
N ASP A 27 32.32 24.23 9.13
CA ASP A 27 31.58 23.06 8.66
C ASP A 27 31.33 23.15 7.15
N ILE A 28 32.07 22.36 6.39
CA ILE A 28 31.99 22.27 4.92
C ILE A 28 31.05 21.14 4.46
N ALA A 29 30.30 20.50 5.38
CA ALA A 29 29.40 19.40 5.08
C ALA A 29 28.33 19.72 4.03
N THR A 30 27.99 21.00 3.88
CA THR A 30 26.85 21.42 3.06
C THR A 30 27.16 21.48 1.56
N LYS A 31 28.43 21.49 1.13
CA LYS A 31 28.89 21.29 -0.28
C LYS A 31 28.00 21.91 -1.39
N GLY A 32 27.44 23.10 -1.18
CA GLY A 32 26.56 23.78 -2.16
C GLY A 32 25.07 23.40 -2.10
N LEU A 33 24.67 22.52 -1.18
CA LEU A 33 23.28 22.20 -0.86
C LEU A 33 22.61 23.37 -0.13
N LYS A 34 21.29 23.51 -0.35
CA LYS A 34 20.48 24.58 0.24
C LYS A 34 20.36 24.41 1.76
N THR A 35 20.96 25.30 2.54
CA THR A 35 20.96 25.19 4.01
C THR A 35 19.79 25.89 4.69
N GLY A 36 19.05 26.72 3.96
CA GLY A 36 17.88 27.40 4.49
C GLY A 36 16.97 28.02 3.43
N GLN A 37 15.79 28.45 3.88
CA GLN A 37 14.86 29.25 3.10
C GLN A 37 14.07 30.18 4.00
N ILE A 38 13.63 31.29 3.41
CA ILE A 38 12.67 32.21 4.02
C ILE A 38 11.51 32.35 3.05
N VAL A 39 10.31 32.04 3.50
CA VAL A 39 9.06 32.27 2.76
C VAL A 39 8.35 33.46 3.41
N ARG A 40 7.97 34.45 2.61
CA ARG A 40 7.34 35.69 3.06
C ARG A 40 5.98 35.81 2.39
N THR A 41 4.97 36.26 3.13
CA THR A 41 3.62 36.50 2.60
C THR A 41 3.52 37.90 2.00
N ALA A 42 2.74 38.05 0.92
CA ALA A 42 2.58 39.32 0.20
C ALA A 42 1.85 40.42 1.00
N ASP A 43 1.14 40.05 2.08
CA ASP A 43 0.44 41.00 2.96
C ASP A 43 1.39 41.79 3.88
N ALA A 44 2.69 41.47 3.87
CA ALA A 44 3.69 42.29 4.52
C ALA A 44 3.86 43.59 3.72
N THR A 45 3.14 44.63 4.12
CA THR A 45 3.20 46.00 3.57
C THR A 45 4.63 46.56 3.52
N GLU A 46 5.56 45.96 4.28
CA GLU A 46 6.99 46.21 4.23
C GLU A 46 7.76 44.88 4.13
N MET A 47 8.65 44.74 3.15
CA MET A 47 9.61 43.62 3.04
C MET A 47 10.64 43.57 4.20
N THR A 48 10.43 44.32 5.28
CA THR A 48 11.28 44.34 6.48
C THR A 48 10.68 43.54 7.63
N ASN A 49 9.39 43.19 7.58
CA ASN A 49 8.74 42.41 8.64
C ASN A 49 9.08 40.91 8.55
N ILE A 50 10.15 40.52 9.25
CA ILE A 50 10.61 39.13 9.35
C ILE A 50 9.73 38.28 10.28
N GLU A 51 8.89 38.88 11.13
CA GLU A 51 8.08 38.15 12.11
C GLU A 51 6.94 37.36 11.47
N GLN A 52 6.51 37.75 10.27
CA GLN A 52 5.54 37.02 9.46
C GLN A 52 6.18 36.05 8.46
N SER A 53 7.51 35.91 8.50
CA SER A 53 8.24 35.03 7.58
C SER A 53 8.43 33.64 8.18
N VAL A 54 8.30 32.61 7.34
CA VAL A 54 8.62 31.22 7.69
C VAL A 54 10.07 30.97 7.27
N LEU A 55 10.96 30.94 8.26
CA LEU A 55 12.35 30.52 8.14
C LEU A 55 12.44 29.02 8.34
N THR A 56 13.19 28.33 7.50
CA THR A 56 13.49 26.90 7.64
C THR A 56 14.98 26.67 7.43
N ALA A 57 15.63 25.96 8.35
CA ALA A 57 16.97 25.41 8.20
C ALA A 57 16.90 23.93 7.76
N LEU A 58 17.83 23.51 6.90
CA LEU A 58 17.91 22.15 6.40
C LEU A 58 19.24 21.51 6.84
N TYR A 59 19.16 20.29 7.37
CA TYR A 59 20.30 19.51 7.81
C TYR A 59 20.38 18.21 7.02
N TYR A 60 21.61 17.83 6.64
CA TYR A 60 21.86 16.76 5.70
C TYR A 60 22.70 15.65 6.32
N ASP A 61 22.55 14.41 5.86
CA ASP A 61 23.51 13.34 6.10
C ASP A 61 24.71 13.40 5.15
N GLU A 62 25.63 12.43 5.28
CA GLU A 62 26.85 12.34 4.47
C GLU A 62 26.58 12.13 2.97
N ARG A 63 25.36 11.67 2.62
CA ARG A 63 24.91 11.41 1.25
C ARG A 63 24.12 12.60 0.68
N GLY A 64 24.00 13.70 1.41
CA GLY A 64 23.29 14.89 0.98
C GLY A 64 21.76 14.77 1.03
N ARG A 65 21.22 13.82 1.81
CA ARG A 65 19.77 13.68 2.04
C ARG A 65 19.36 14.53 3.24
N VAL A 66 18.22 15.21 3.17
CA VAL A 66 17.71 16.03 4.28
C VAL A 66 17.28 15.12 5.42
N VAL A 67 18.03 15.09 6.51
CA VAL A 67 17.68 14.32 7.70
C VAL A 67 16.86 15.10 8.69
N GLN A 68 16.93 16.44 8.65
CA GLN A 68 16.09 17.30 9.49
C GLN A 68 15.75 18.62 8.80
N THR A 69 14.53 19.09 9.03
CA THR A 69 14.14 20.48 8.79
C THR A 69 13.81 21.12 10.13
N ARG A 70 14.17 22.39 10.30
CA ARG A 70 13.73 23.15 11.47
C ARG A 70 13.29 24.54 11.07
N GLY A 71 12.04 24.87 11.33
CA GLY A 71 11.54 26.21 11.06
C GLY A 71 10.58 26.71 12.11
N ASN A 72 10.38 28.03 12.12
CA ASN A 72 9.21 28.61 12.76
C ASN A 72 7.96 28.36 11.88
N ASN A 73 6.79 28.66 12.41
CA ASN A 73 5.54 28.59 11.65
C ASN A 73 4.69 29.84 11.81
N ARG A 74 3.66 29.95 10.97
CA ARG A 74 2.77 31.12 10.93
C ARG A 74 1.89 31.25 12.19
N MET A 75 1.89 30.25 13.06
CA MET A 75 1.11 30.21 14.29
C MET A 75 1.97 30.48 15.53
N GLY A 76 3.09 31.18 15.37
CA GLY A 76 3.93 31.65 16.48
C GLY A 76 4.70 30.55 17.21
N GLY A 77 4.89 29.38 16.58
CA GLY A 77 5.71 28.30 17.12
C GLY A 77 6.67 27.75 16.06
N TYR A 78 6.85 26.43 16.04
CA TYR A 78 7.81 25.76 15.18
C TYR A 78 7.29 24.46 14.58
N ASP A 79 7.87 24.10 13.44
CA ASP A 79 7.67 22.84 12.74
C ASP A 79 9.04 22.21 12.48
N TYR A 80 9.26 21.03 13.06
CA TYR A 80 10.48 20.25 12.89
C TYR A 80 10.17 18.91 12.26
N ASP A 81 10.91 18.55 11.21
CA ASP A 81 10.88 17.20 10.66
C ASP A 81 12.21 16.49 10.92
N PHE A 82 12.11 15.19 11.18
CA PHE A 82 13.25 14.29 11.32
C PHE A 82 13.02 13.07 10.44
N PHE A 83 14.05 12.66 9.70
CA PHE A 83 14.00 11.54 8.78
C PHE A 83 15.05 10.49 9.13
N GLN A 84 14.68 9.23 8.95
CA GLN A 84 15.61 8.11 8.92
C GLN A 84 15.52 7.47 7.55
N TYR A 85 16.65 7.18 6.92
CA TYR A 85 16.69 6.58 5.59
C TYR A 85 17.27 5.16 5.61
N SER A 86 16.81 4.34 4.67
CA SER A 86 17.48 3.09 4.30
C SER A 86 18.82 3.38 3.63
N PHE A 87 19.64 2.33 3.48
CA PHE A 87 20.85 2.41 2.66
C PHE A 87 20.55 2.84 1.21
N THR A 88 19.40 2.47 0.65
CA THR A 88 19.00 2.82 -0.73
C THR A 88 18.36 4.21 -0.86
N GLY A 89 18.07 4.91 0.24
CA GLY A 89 17.47 6.25 0.20
C GLY A 89 15.97 6.32 0.43
N ASN A 90 15.32 5.21 0.78
CA ASN A 90 13.92 5.23 1.17
C ASN A 90 13.77 5.76 2.61
N VAL A 91 12.76 6.58 2.87
CA VAL A 91 12.45 7.04 4.24
C VAL A 91 11.90 5.85 5.03
N LEU A 92 12.56 5.46 6.11
CA LEU A 92 12.10 4.41 7.04
C LEU A 92 11.26 4.98 8.17
N ARG A 93 11.60 6.19 8.64
CA ARG A 93 10.86 6.91 9.68
C ARG A 93 10.80 8.39 9.37
N HIS A 94 9.66 9.01 9.67
CA HIS A 94 9.49 10.45 9.68
C HIS A 94 8.86 10.85 11.00
N ARG A 95 9.45 11.82 11.70
CA ARG A 95 8.81 12.46 12.85
C ARG A 95 8.55 13.91 12.49
N HIS A 96 7.32 14.35 12.68
CA HIS A 96 6.91 15.73 12.60
C HIS A 96 6.59 16.25 14.01
N VAL A 97 7.19 17.35 14.41
CA VAL A 97 6.90 18.02 15.68
C VAL A 97 6.33 19.39 15.38
N HIS A 98 5.06 19.57 15.74
CA HIS A 98 4.33 20.80 15.58
C HIS A 98 4.12 21.48 16.94
N LYS A 99 4.56 22.74 17.05
CA LYS A 99 4.23 23.62 18.16
C LYS A 99 3.65 24.92 17.62
N SER A 100 2.61 25.43 18.26
CA SER A 100 2.09 26.77 18.01
C SER A 100 1.81 27.50 19.33
N SER A 101 1.53 28.80 19.26
CA SER A 101 1.07 29.59 20.40
C SER A 101 -0.33 29.17 20.89
N TYR A 102 -1.09 28.42 20.08
CA TYR A 102 -2.45 27.99 20.38
C TYR A 102 -2.54 26.64 21.09
N ILE A 103 -1.46 25.87 21.15
CA ILE A 103 -1.42 24.58 21.83
C ILE A 103 -0.43 24.63 22.99
N ALA A 104 -0.78 24.03 24.13
CA ALA A 104 0.04 24.10 25.35
C ALA A 104 1.36 23.30 25.23
N SER A 105 1.32 22.14 24.59
CA SER A 105 2.48 21.27 24.36
C SER A 105 2.64 20.98 22.87
N ALA A 106 3.85 20.62 22.44
CA ALA A 106 4.09 20.22 21.06
C ALA A 106 3.33 18.92 20.74
N LEU A 107 2.72 18.86 19.55
CA LEU A 107 2.18 17.65 18.96
C LEU A 107 3.31 16.95 18.22
N THR A 108 3.54 15.68 18.51
CA THR A 108 4.51 14.84 17.80
C THR A 108 3.77 13.78 17.02
N GLU A 109 4.01 13.72 15.72
CA GLU A 109 3.56 12.65 14.84
C GLU A 109 4.76 11.81 14.43
N GLU A 110 4.68 10.50 14.60
CA GLU A 110 5.70 9.55 14.14
C GLU A 110 5.09 8.64 13.08
N TYR A 111 5.79 8.53 11.95
CA TYR A 111 5.46 7.68 10.83
C TYR A 111 6.55 6.63 10.62
N GLY A 112 6.15 5.39 10.37
CA GLY A 112 7.05 4.30 9.97
C GLY A 112 6.68 3.77 8.60
N PHE A 113 7.69 3.43 7.79
CA PHE A 113 7.50 2.97 6.42
C PHE A 113 8.26 1.66 6.18
N THR A 114 7.59 0.68 5.59
CA THR A 114 8.22 -0.57 5.17
C THR A 114 8.12 -0.75 3.66
N TYR A 115 9.13 -1.37 3.07
CA TYR A 115 9.24 -1.55 1.62
C TYR A 115 9.43 -3.03 1.28
N ASP A 116 8.97 -3.43 0.10
CA ASP A 116 9.28 -4.76 -0.44
C ASP A 116 10.68 -4.81 -1.07
N ALA A 117 11.09 -6.00 -1.52
CA ALA A 117 12.40 -6.21 -2.14
C ALA A 117 12.62 -5.34 -3.40
N ALA A 118 11.54 -4.93 -4.08
CA ALA A 118 11.57 -4.05 -5.24
C ALA A 118 11.52 -2.55 -4.88
N GLN A 119 11.73 -2.21 -3.60
CA GLN A 119 11.74 -0.83 -3.07
C GLN A 119 10.39 -0.10 -3.17
N ARG A 120 9.26 -0.83 -3.23
CA ARG A 120 7.92 -0.22 -3.23
C ARG A 120 7.38 -0.14 -1.81
N LEU A 121 6.71 0.96 -1.45
CA LEU A 121 6.10 1.16 -0.14
C LEU A 121 4.97 0.13 0.10
N VAL A 122 5.04 -0.60 1.21
CA VAL A 122 4.10 -1.66 1.61
C VAL A 122 3.22 -1.24 2.78
N THR A 123 3.78 -0.59 3.80
CA THR A 123 3.02 -0.22 5.01
C THR A 123 3.47 1.13 5.51
N THR A 124 2.49 1.94 5.92
CA THR A 124 2.69 3.16 6.68
C THR A 124 2.07 2.99 8.06
N THR A 125 2.87 3.13 9.11
CA THR A 125 2.38 3.24 10.49
C THR A 125 2.33 4.70 10.91
N HIS A 126 1.47 5.01 11.87
CA HIS A 126 1.34 6.36 12.43
C HIS A 126 1.10 6.29 13.93
N LYS A 127 1.65 7.27 14.64
CA LYS A 127 1.52 7.43 16.08
C LYS A 127 1.49 8.90 16.43
N ILE A 128 0.55 9.30 17.28
CA ILE A 128 0.47 10.66 17.81
C ILE A 128 0.94 10.67 19.27
N ASN A 129 1.91 11.51 19.61
CA ASN A 129 2.49 11.67 20.95
C ASN A 129 2.86 10.30 21.57
N THR A 130 2.28 9.98 22.72
CA THR A 130 2.48 8.72 23.45
C THR A 130 1.35 7.71 23.19
N GLN A 131 0.48 7.96 22.22
CA GLN A 131 -0.60 7.03 21.88
C GLN A 131 -0.05 5.74 21.27
N ARG A 132 -0.93 4.75 21.12
CA ARG A 132 -0.61 3.49 20.45
C ARG A 132 -0.34 3.76 18.96
N GLU A 133 0.71 3.14 18.43
CA GLU A 133 0.96 3.10 16.99
C GLU A 133 -0.13 2.30 16.27
N ILE A 134 -0.62 2.85 15.16
CA ILE A 134 -1.61 2.22 14.28
C ILE A 134 -1.02 2.02 12.88
N ILE A 135 -1.60 1.09 12.13
CA ILE A 135 -1.34 0.99 10.70
C ILE A 135 -2.24 2.00 10.01
N LEU A 136 -1.64 3.05 9.44
CA LEU A 136 -2.36 4.10 8.71
C LEU A 136 -2.75 3.62 7.31
N SER A 137 -1.86 2.90 6.64
CA SER A 137 -2.14 2.31 5.33
C SER A 137 -1.33 1.05 5.07
N VAL A 138 -1.92 0.14 4.29
CA VAL A 138 -1.23 -1.01 3.70
C VAL A 138 -1.41 -0.95 2.20
N ASN A 139 -0.30 -0.79 1.48
CA ASN A 139 -0.24 -0.98 0.05
C ASN A 139 0.09 -2.43 -0.22
N SER A 140 -0.83 -3.14 -0.88
CA SER A 140 -0.52 -4.47 -1.37
C SER A 140 0.17 -4.39 -2.72
N THR A 141 1.24 -5.15 -2.87
CA THR A 141 1.86 -5.43 -4.15
C THR A 141 1.64 -6.90 -4.50
N VAL A 142 1.83 -7.23 -5.77
CA VAL A 142 2.01 -8.63 -6.15
C VAL A 142 3.25 -9.17 -5.43
N THR A 143 3.02 -10.13 -4.54
CA THR A 143 4.05 -10.82 -3.72
C THR A 143 4.63 -12.04 -4.43
N GLY A 144 3.94 -12.57 -5.44
CA GLY A 144 4.41 -13.68 -6.25
C GLY A 144 3.64 -13.80 -7.55
N VAL A 145 4.29 -14.33 -8.59
CA VAL A 145 3.65 -14.72 -9.85
C VAL A 145 3.94 -16.19 -10.07
N ARG A 146 2.91 -16.98 -10.33
CA ARG A 146 3.06 -18.39 -10.71
C ARG A 146 2.37 -18.66 -12.03
N THR A 147 2.91 -19.62 -12.78
CA THR A 147 2.30 -20.09 -14.02
C THR A 147 2.16 -21.61 -14.06
N PRO A 148 1.35 -22.21 -13.17
CA PRO A 148 1.16 -23.65 -13.16
C PRO A 148 0.42 -24.11 -14.42
N THR A 149 0.68 -25.34 -14.87
CA THR A 149 -0.10 -26.00 -15.91
C THR A 149 -1.03 -27.02 -15.25
N VAL A 150 -2.31 -26.97 -15.62
CA VAL A 150 -3.36 -27.86 -15.12
C VAL A 150 -4.00 -28.62 -16.27
N ASN A 151 -4.47 -29.84 -16.02
CA ASN A 151 -5.21 -30.63 -16.99
C ASN A 151 -6.70 -30.33 -16.85
N VAL A 152 -7.28 -29.60 -17.81
CA VAL A 152 -8.71 -29.29 -17.85
C VAL A 152 -9.42 -30.34 -18.69
N GLN A 153 -10.44 -30.98 -18.11
CA GLN A 153 -11.31 -31.90 -18.85
C GLN A 153 -12.45 -31.11 -19.49
N ASN A 154 -12.62 -31.25 -20.81
CA ASN A 154 -13.70 -30.63 -21.57
C ASN A 154 -14.98 -31.48 -21.50
N SER A 155 -16.09 -30.92 -21.96
CA SER A 155 -17.40 -31.60 -21.97
C SER A 155 -17.44 -32.89 -22.79
N ASP A 156 -16.57 -33.03 -23.79
CA ASP A 156 -16.42 -34.24 -24.61
C ASP A 156 -15.49 -35.29 -23.96
N GLY A 157 -14.99 -35.02 -22.75
CA GLY A 157 -14.07 -35.89 -22.01
C GLY A 157 -12.60 -35.71 -22.38
N SER A 158 -12.27 -34.94 -23.41
CA SER A 158 -10.88 -34.64 -23.79
C SER A 158 -10.17 -33.84 -22.70
N ILE A 159 -8.85 -33.99 -22.60
CA ILE A 159 -8.02 -33.29 -21.61
C ILE A 159 -7.14 -32.28 -22.34
N THR A 160 -7.27 -31.00 -21.96
CA THR A 160 -6.44 -29.91 -22.44
C THR A 160 -5.50 -29.45 -21.34
N PRO A 161 -4.17 -29.54 -21.52
CA PRO A 161 -3.21 -28.86 -20.66
C PRO A 161 -3.37 -27.34 -20.80
N THR A 162 -3.70 -26.67 -19.70
CA THR A 162 -3.96 -25.22 -19.66
C THR A 162 -2.97 -24.56 -18.71
N LYS A 163 -2.24 -23.57 -19.23
CA LYS A 163 -1.33 -22.76 -18.42
C LYS A 163 -2.12 -21.63 -17.74
N LEU A 164 -1.98 -21.52 -16.42
CA LEU A 164 -2.55 -20.43 -15.65
C LEU A 164 -1.52 -19.30 -15.51
N THR A 165 -1.99 -18.09 -15.24
CA THR A 165 -1.18 -17.01 -14.66
C THR A 165 -1.87 -16.55 -13.38
N THR A 166 -1.16 -16.63 -12.25
CA THR A 166 -1.70 -16.24 -10.94
C THR A 166 -0.77 -15.29 -10.21
N PHE A 167 -1.33 -14.22 -9.68
CA PHE A 167 -0.71 -13.20 -8.85
C PHE A 167 -1.10 -13.43 -7.39
N GLU A 168 -0.11 -13.61 -6.53
CA GLU A 168 -0.31 -13.68 -5.07
C GLU A 168 -0.29 -12.27 -4.48
N MET A 169 -1.29 -11.94 -3.68
CA MET A 169 -1.44 -10.60 -3.12
C MET A 169 -1.83 -10.66 -1.64
N LYS A 170 -1.51 -9.59 -0.92
CA LYS A 170 -2.02 -9.31 0.42
C LYS A 170 -3.22 -8.35 0.37
N VAL A 171 -3.95 -8.20 1.46
CA VAL A 171 -5.06 -7.23 1.63
C VAL A 171 -6.20 -7.44 0.62
N ASP A 172 -7.31 -7.99 1.13
CA ASP A 172 -8.48 -8.37 0.32
C ASP A 172 -8.97 -7.22 -0.58
N ASP A 173 -9.13 -6.00 -0.06
CA ASP A 173 -9.61 -4.85 -0.83
C ASP A 173 -8.70 -4.50 -2.02
N LYS A 174 -7.38 -4.65 -1.87
CA LYS A 174 -6.42 -4.36 -2.94
C LYS A 174 -6.41 -5.45 -4.00
N ALA A 175 -6.58 -6.71 -3.59
CA ALA A 175 -6.76 -7.81 -4.52
C ALA A 175 -8.09 -7.69 -5.30
N THR A 176 -9.18 -7.28 -4.63
CA THR A 176 -10.46 -6.97 -5.29
C THR A 176 -10.27 -5.85 -6.31
N GLN A 177 -9.60 -4.75 -5.96
CA GLN A 177 -9.32 -3.65 -6.90
C GLN A 177 -8.53 -4.10 -8.12
N LEU A 178 -7.49 -4.93 -7.94
CA LEU A 178 -6.76 -5.48 -9.09
C LEU A 178 -7.66 -6.39 -9.93
N PHE A 179 -8.43 -7.28 -9.30
CA PHE A 179 -9.35 -8.16 -10.00
C PHE A 179 -10.36 -7.39 -10.84
N GLU A 180 -11.04 -6.40 -10.26
CA GLU A 180 -12.03 -5.58 -10.98
C GLU A 180 -11.38 -4.77 -12.12
N PHE A 181 -10.16 -4.27 -11.91
CA PHE A 181 -9.38 -3.66 -12.97
C PHE A 181 -9.11 -4.65 -14.10
N MET A 182 -8.61 -5.85 -13.79
CA MET A 182 -8.29 -6.87 -14.80
C MET A 182 -9.54 -7.40 -15.49
N ALA A 183 -10.66 -7.52 -14.77
CA ALA A 183 -11.94 -8.03 -15.24
C ALA A 183 -12.75 -7.02 -16.08
N ASN A 184 -12.20 -5.84 -16.40
CA ASN A 184 -12.89 -4.83 -17.19
C ASN A 184 -12.87 -5.15 -18.70
N PRO A 185 -13.99 -5.57 -19.30
CA PRO A 185 -14.02 -5.96 -20.70
C PRO A 185 -13.81 -4.79 -21.68
N SER A 186 -14.01 -3.55 -21.22
CA SER A 186 -13.86 -2.35 -22.05
C SER A 186 -12.42 -1.83 -22.13
N ARG A 187 -11.50 -2.35 -21.30
CA ARG A 187 -10.15 -1.79 -21.16
C ARG A 187 -9.04 -2.83 -21.08
N THR A 188 -9.24 -3.93 -20.38
CA THR A 188 -8.12 -4.76 -19.89
C THR A 188 -8.20 -6.23 -20.31
N THR A 189 -9.38 -6.75 -20.61
CA THR A 189 -9.53 -8.19 -20.86
C THR A 189 -10.66 -8.51 -21.83
N ASN A 190 -10.57 -9.67 -22.46
CA ASN A 190 -11.70 -10.39 -23.05
C ASN A 190 -11.81 -11.82 -22.48
N VAL A 191 -10.98 -12.16 -21.48
CA VAL A 191 -10.91 -13.46 -20.81
C VAL A 191 -11.46 -13.42 -19.39
N GLU A 192 -11.86 -14.58 -18.89
CA GLU A 192 -12.22 -14.75 -17.48
C GLU A 192 -10.98 -14.65 -16.59
N TRP A 193 -11.11 -13.84 -15.56
CA TRP A 193 -10.24 -13.70 -14.42
C TRP A 193 -10.95 -14.28 -13.20
N SER A 194 -10.16 -14.73 -12.25
CA SER A 194 -10.61 -15.12 -10.92
C SER A 194 -9.89 -14.34 -9.85
N HIS A 195 -10.58 -14.12 -8.75
CA HIS A 195 -10.00 -13.67 -7.49
C HIS A 195 -10.45 -14.61 -6.38
N ALA A 196 -9.51 -15.22 -5.67
CA ALA A 196 -9.80 -16.04 -4.52
C ALA A 196 -9.16 -15.43 -3.27
N LYS A 197 -9.97 -15.20 -2.24
CA LYS A 197 -9.50 -14.95 -0.87
C LYS A 197 -9.12 -16.29 -0.28
N VAL A 198 -7.86 -16.46 0.17
CA VAL A 198 -7.34 -17.75 0.66
C VAL A 198 -6.78 -17.65 2.08
N GLY A 199 -6.59 -18.80 2.73
CA GLY A 199 -6.05 -18.90 4.09
C GLY A 199 -7.04 -18.42 5.16
N THR A 200 -6.52 -17.84 6.24
CA THR A 200 -7.33 -17.21 7.29
C THR A 200 -7.65 -15.76 6.95
N GLU A 201 -8.70 -15.20 7.56
CA GLU A 201 -9.03 -13.77 7.43
C GLU A 201 -7.85 -12.88 7.82
N SER A 202 -7.19 -13.18 8.94
CA SER A 202 -6.01 -12.47 9.42
C SER A 202 -4.79 -12.56 8.50
N SER A 203 -4.72 -13.57 7.62
CA SER A 203 -3.60 -13.70 6.68
C SER A 203 -3.65 -12.62 5.58
N GLY A 204 -4.85 -12.21 5.19
CA GLY A 204 -5.11 -11.34 4.04
C GLY A 204 -4.56 -11.89 2.72
N HIS A 205 -4.35 -13.21 2.57
CA HIS A 205 -3.83 -13.80 1.33
C HIS A 205 -4.91 -13.85 0.25
N ASN A 206 -4.52 -13.52 -0.97
CA ASN A 206 -5.37 -13.49 -2.15
C ASN A 206 -4.62 -14.02 -3.37
N ILE A 207 -5.36 -14.63 -4.28
CA ILE A 207 -4.88 -15.04 -5.60
C ILE A 207 -5.76 -14.37 -6.65
N VAL A 208 -5.16 -13.58 -7.53
CA VAL A 208 -5.84 -13.06 -8.74
C VAL A 208 -5.22 -13.74 -9.95
N GLY A 209 -6.00 -14.30 -10.87
CA GLY A 209 -5.41 -15.02 -12.00
C GLY A 209 -6.36 -15.34 -13.12
N THR A 210 -5.84 -15.92 -14.19
CA THR A 210 -6.60 -16.33 -15.37
C THR A 210 -6.04 -17.61 -15.98
N SER A 211 -6.88 -18.35 -16.70
CA SER A 211 -6.48 -19.44 -17.61
C SER A 211 -6.42 -18.98 -19.08
N HIS A 212 -6.49 -17.67 -19.34
CA HIS A 212 -6.43 -17.08 -20.69
C HIS A 212 -7.55 -17.54 -21.63
N SER A 213 -8.73 -17.81 -21.09
CA SER A 213 -9.90 -18.27 -21.84
C SER A 213 -11.08 -17.32 -21.67
N GLN A 214 -11.82 -17.10 -22.76
CA GLN A 214 -12.99 -16.20 -22.79
C GLN A 214 -14.22 -16.77 -22.10
N SER A 215 -14.28 -18.10 -21.96
CA SER A 215 -15.49 -18.83 -21.58
C SER A 215 -15.38 -19.59 -20.27
N SER A 216 -14.20 -19.62 -19.65
CA SER A 216 -13.98 -20.35 -18.41
C SER A 216 -12.68 -19.96 -17.73
N THR A 217 -12.66 -20.15 -16.40
CA THR A 217 -11.45 -20.06 -15.58
C THR A 217 -11.23 -21.31 -14.74
N ALA A 218 -10.01 -21.86 -14.81
CA ALA A 218 -9.61 -23.01 -14.00
C ALA A 218 -8.96 -22.62 -12.66
N VAL A 219 -8.77 -21.32 -12.37
CA VAL A 219 -7.99 -20.84 -11.23
C VAL A 219 -8.62 -21.24 -9.89
N GLY A 220 -9.91 -20.98 -9.68
CA GLY A 220 -10.60 -21.37 -8.44
C GLY A 220 -10.54 -22.88 -8.20
N HIS A 221 -10.73 -23.67 -9.27
CA HIS A 221 -10.65 -25.12 -9.19
C HIS A 221 -9.22 -25.61 -8.85
N TYR A 222 -8.19 -25.05 -9.49
CA TYR A 222 -6.79 -25.33 -9.19
C TYR A 222 -6.47 -25.11 -7.71
N LEU A 223 -6.86 -23.95 -7.15
CA LEU A 223 -6.62 -23.63 -5.75
C LEU A 223 -7.32 -24.62 -4.82
N ARG A 224 -8.57 -24.99 -5.13
CA ARG A 224 -9.34 -25.99 -4.36
C ARG A 224 -8.64 -27.36 -4.33
N VAL A 225 -8.18 -27.86 -5.47
CA VAL A 225 -7.61 -29.22 -5.57
C VAL A 225 -6.17 -29.30 -5.05
N THR A 226 -5.46 -28.17 -5.02
CA THR A 226 -4.11 -28.07 -4.45
C THR A 226 -4.09 -27.77 -2.95
N GLY A 227 -5.26 -27.74 -2.30
CA GLY A 227 -5.38 -27.71 -0.84
C GLY A 227 -5.43 -26.31 -0.22
N TYR A 228 -5.61 -25.25 -1.02
CA TYR A 228 -5.83 -23.92 -0.45
C TYR A 228 -7.17 -23.88 0.30
N THR A 229 -7.16 -23.29 1.49
CA THR A 229 -8.39 -22.89 2.18
C THR A 229 -8.99 -21.69 1.46
N LEU A 230 -10.14 -21.87 0.81
CA LEU A 230 -10.84 -20.79 0.11
C LEU A 230 -11.80 -20.10 1.09
N ARG A 231 -11.70 -18.78 1.22
CA ARG A 231 -12.66 -17.94 1.98
C ARG A 231 -13.76 -17.42 1.07
N GLU A 232 -13.40 -17.06 -0.15
CA GLU A 232 -14.29 -16.52 -1.19
C GLU A 232 -13.65 -16.80 -2.55
N VAL A 233 -14.46 -17.06 -3.57
CA VAL A 233 -14.00 -17.18 -4.96
C VAL A 233 -14.86 -16.27 -5.82
N ASN A 234 -14.23 -15.46 -6.63
CA ASN A 234 -14.83 -14.52 -7.56
C ASN A 234 -14.35 -14.86 -8.96
N HIS A 235 -15.20 -14.72 -9.97
CA HIS A 235 -14.75 -14.67 -11.37
C HIS A 235 -15.66 -13.78 -12.19
N ASN A 236 -15.14 -13.24 -13.29
CA ASN A 236 -15.95 -12.41 -14.18
C ASN A 236 -16.47 -13.21 -15.38
N HIS A 237 -17.62 -12.77 -15.90
CA HIS A 237 -18.07 -13.12 -17.24
C HIS A 237 -17.77 -11.95 -18.19
N PRO A 238 -16.82 -12.08 -19.13
CA PRO A 238 -16.44 -11.00 -20.06
C PRO A 238 -17.60 -10.49 -20.92
N SER A 239 -18.61 -11.33 -21.14
CA SER A 239 -19.86 -11.00 -21.84
C SER A 239 -20.74 -9.99 -21.07
N GLY A 240 -20.46 -9.75 -19.78
CA GLY A 240 -21.28 -8.92 -18.90
C GLY A 240 -22.57 -9.60 -18.42
N VAL A 241 -22.76 -10.88 -18.73
CA VAL A 241 -23.93 -11.65 -18.29
C VAL A 241 -23.70 -12.16 -16.87
N GLY A 242 -24.56 -11.80 -15.91
CA GLY A 242 -24.44 -12.25 -14.51
C GLY A 242 -25.03 -13.64 -14.23
N ARG A 243 -25.49 -14.35 -15.27
CA ARG A 243 -26.18 -15.63 -15.15
C ARG A 243 -25.15 -16.77 -15.03
N PRO A 244 -25.26 -17.68 -14.05
CA PRO A 244 -24.33 -18.77 -13.87
C PRO A 244 -24.49 -19.83 -14.96
N SER A 245 -23.37 -20.41 -15.37
CA SER A 245 -23.30 -21.67 -16.09
C SER A 245 -23.48 -22.86 -15.13
N GLY A 246 -23.70 -24.06 -15.68
CA GLY A 246 -23.69 -25.29 -14.87
C GLY A 246 -22.34 -25.55 -14.18
N GLY A 247 -21.24 -25.12 -14.81
CA GLY A 247 -19.90 -25.17 -14.23
C GLY A 247 -19.76 -24.27 -13.01
N ASP A 248 -20.37 -23.08 -13.03
CA ASP A 248 -20.36 -22.14 -11.90
C ASP A 248 -21.10 -22.71 -10.70
N LEU A 249 -22.30 -23.26 -10.91
CA LEU A 249 -23.09 -23.89 -9.84
C LEU A 249 -22.37 -25.10 -9.25
N ARG A 250 -21.76 -25.94 -10.09
CA ARG A 250 -20.93 -27.06 -9.64
C ARG A 250 -19.71 -26.57 -8.88
N GLY A 251 -19.07 -25.49 -9.32
CA GLY A 251 -17.97 -24.82 -8.62
C GLY A 251 -18.39 -24.39 -7.21
N ALA A 252 -19.50 -23.68 -7.08
CA ALA A 252 -20.04 -23.22 -5.79
C ALA A 252 -20.27 -24.38 -4.81
N GLU A 253 -20.89 -25.47 -5.26
CA GLU A 253 -21.08 -26.69 -4.46
C GLU A 253 -19.74 -27.29 -4.00
N LEU A 254 -18.79 -27.41 -4.92
CA LEU A 254 -17.48 -28.00 -4.66
C LEU A 254 -16.61 -27.14 -3.73
N TYR A 255 -16.72 -25.81 -3.81
CA TYR A 255 -16.05 -24.89 -2.89
C TYR A 255 -16.67 -24.99 -1.50
N HIS A 256 -18.00 -24.96 -1.41
CA HIS A 256 -18.73 -25.11 -0.15
C HIS A 256 -18.42 -26.44 0.56
N GLY A 257 -18.30 -27.53 -0.21
CA GLY A 257 -17.93 -28.85 0.33
C GLY A 257 -16.53 -28.89 0.95
N ARG A 258 -15.61 -27.99 0.56
CA ARG A 258 -14.29 -27.85 1.18
C ARG A 258 -14.29 -26.89 2.37
N ASN A 259 -15.06 -25.81 2.29
CA ASN A 259 -15.29 -24.89 3.39
C ASN A 259 -16.71 -24.31 3.29
N ARG A 260 -17.55 -24.59 4.29
CA ARG A 260 -18.98 -24.24 4.28
C ARG A 260 -19.24 -22.73 4.21
N ASN A 261 -18.25 -21.91 4.53
CA ASN A 261 -18.37 -20.46 4.46
C ASN A 261 -17.93 -19.89 3.11
N THR A 262 -17.38 -20.69 2.20
CA THR A 262 -16.94 -20.21 0.88
C THR A 262 -18.14 -19.90 0.01
N ILE A 263 -18.17 -18.66 -0.48
CA ILE A 263 -19.13 -18.18 -1.47
C ILE A 263 -18.43 -18.04 -2.82
N LEU A 264 -19.12 -18.45 -3.89
CA LEU A 264 -18.76 -18.10 -5.26
C LEU A 264 -19.48 -16.81 -5.64
N ASN A 265 -18.78 -15.82 -6.17
CA ASN A 265 -19.39 -14.64 -6.74
C ASN A 265 -19.08 -14.53 -8.24
N ILE A 266 -20.12 -14.33 -9.05
CA ILE A 266 -19.98 -13.96 -10.46
C ILE A 266 -19.95 -12.45 -10.52
N TYR A 267 -18.86 -11.90 -11.02
CA TYR A 267 -18.65 -10.48 -11.23
C TYR A 267 -19.07 -10.06 -12.64
N THR A 268 -19.86 -9.00 -12.74
CA THR A 268 -20.08 -8.28 -13.99
C THR A 268 -19.67 -6.83 -13.84
N TYR A 269 -18.95 -6.33 -14.83
CA TYR A 269 -18.51 -4.94 -14.84
C TYR A 269 -19.69 -3.99 -15.14
N PRO A 270 -19.80 -2.84 -14.45
CA PRO A 270 -19.00 -2.41 -13.30
C PRO A 270 -19.59 -2.87 -11.95
N SER A 271 -18.75 -3.50 -11.13
CA SER A 271 -18.95 -3.69 -9.67
C SER A 271 -20.22 -4.43 -9.22
N GLN A 272 -20.78 -5.30 -10.06
CA GLN A 272 -21.92 -6.16 -9.69
C GLN A 272 -21.43 -7.56 -9.33
N TYR A 273 -21.87 -8.09 -8.18
CA TYR A 273 -21.55 -9.44 -7.71
C TYR A 273 -22.81 -10.24 -7.45
N PHE A 274 -22.96 -11.36 -8.17
CA PHE A 274 -24.03 -12.34 -7.97
C PHE A 274 -23.50 -13.49 -7.13
N ARG A 275 -24.08 -13.69 -5.95
CA ARG A 275 -23.53 -14.58 -4.90
C ARG A 275 -24.18 -15.95 -4.97
N TYR A 276 -23.38 -17.02 -4.96
CA TYR A 276 -23.83 -18.39 -5.05
C TYR A 276 -23.22 -19.26 -3.95
N ASN A 277 -24.06 -20.07 -3.31
CA ASN A 277 -23.62 -21.18 -2.49
C ASN A 277 -24.02 -22.52 -3.14
N GLN A 278 -23.89 -23.63 -2.41
CA GLN A 278 -24.26 -24.96 -2.89
C GLN A 278 -25.74 -25.11 -3.28
N ASN A 279 -26.62 -24.25 -2.79
CA ASN A 279 -28.06 -24.26 -3.06
C ASN A 279 -28.47 -23.28 -4.17
N GLY A 280 -27.52 -22.54 -4.76
CA GLY A 280 -27.78 -21.56 -5.81
C GLY A 280 -27.65 -20.11 -5.33
N LEU A 281 -28.41 -19.22 -5.95
CA LEU A 281 -28.32 -17.77 -5.73
C LEU A 281 -28.66 -17.43 -4.28
N ILE A 282 -27.80 -16.62 -3.66
CA ILE A 282 -28.04 -16.00 -2.36
C ILE A 282 -28.57 -14.60 -2.64
N THR A 283 -29.88 -14.42 -2.50
CA THR A 283 -30.47 -13.08 -2.46
C THR A 283 -30.09 -12.38 -1.15
N PRO A 284 -29.83 -11.06 -1.19
CA PRO A 284 -29.63 -10.24 0.01
C PRO A 284 -30.76 -10.40 1.03
#